data_AF-A0AAU0YEH3-F1
#
_entry.id   AF-A0AAU0YEH3-F1
#
_cell.length_a   1.000
_cell.length_b   1.000
_cell.length_c   1.000
_cell.angle_alpha   90.00
_cell.angle_beta   90.00
_cell.angle_gamma   90.00
#
_symmetry.space_group_name_H-M   'P 1'
#
loop_
_entity.id
_entity.type
_entity.pdbx_description
1 polymer ?
#
loop_
_entity_poly.entity_id
_entity_poly.type
_entity_poly.pdbx_seq_one_letter_code
_entity_poly.pdbx_strand_id
1 'polypeptide(L)' 'MYDQHTDEAPPAAPSAATAPPTHEPFTIDRGSFCIARCSCGWTGPARRSRDRARSDAEEHRSAP' A
#
# COMPACT_ATOMS: atom_id res chain seq x y z
N MET A 1 -40.57 8.55 -25.84
CA MET A 1 -41.04 7.21 -26.24
C MET A 1 -39.83 6.31 -26.30
N TYR A 2 -39.74 5.38 -25.32
CA TYR A 2 -38.72 4.33 -25.09
C TYR A 2 -37.30 4.86 -24.84
N ASP A 3 -36.76 4.90 -23.62
CA ASP A 3 -36.63 3.85 -22.59
C ASP A 3 -35.93 2.60 -23.11
N GLN A 4 -34.63 2.48 -22.78
CA GLN A 4 -34.03 1.19 -22.48
C GLN A 4 -32.71 1.39 -21.72
N HIS A 5 -32.85 1.22 -20.42
CA HIS A 5 -31.87 0.73 -19.48
C HIS A 5 -31.21 -0.57 -20.00
N THR A 6 -29.89 -0.70 -19.86
CA THR A 6 -29.14 -1.98 -19.94
C THR A 6 -27.93 -1.78 -19.03
N ASP A 7 -28.07 -2.22 -17.79
CA ASP A 7 -27.49 -3.48 -17.27
C ASP A 7 -26.15 -3.13 -16.60
N GLU A 8 -26.22 -2.78 -15.31
CA GLU A 8 -25.74 -3.66 -14.25
C GLU A 8 -24.26 -4.05 -14.42
N ALA A 9 -23.42 -3.33 -13.69
CA ALA A 9 -22.53 -3.99 -12.73
C ALA A 9 -22.11 -2.95 -11.70
N PRO A 10 -22.68 -2.94 -10.49
CA PRO A 10 -21.91 -2.42 -9.38
C PRO A 10 -20.82 -3.46 -9.11
N PRO A 11 -19.51 -3.19 -9.29
CA PRO A 11 -18.59 -3.84 -8.40
C PRO A 11 -18.94 -3.25 -7.04
N ALA A 12 -19.68 -4.04 -6.27
CA ALA A 12 -19.90 -3.83 -4.86
C ALA A 12 -18.61 -3.23 -4.30
N ALA A 13 -18.68 -1.98 -3.85
CA ALA A 13 -17.66 -1.47 -2.97
C ALA A 13 -17.47 -2.57 -1.93
N PRO A 14 -16.28 -3.18 -1.79
CA PRO A 14 -16.08 -3.92 -0.58
C PRO A 14 -16.21 -2.85 0.49
N SER A 15 -17.32 -2.89 1.20
CA SER A 15 -17.36 -2.60 2.61
C SER A 15 -16.38 -3.60 3.24
N ALA A 16 -15.08 -3.41 2.96
CA ALA A 16 -14.01 -4.11 3.60
C ALA A 16 -14.16 -3.67 5.04
N ALA A 17 -14.48 -4.65 5.86
CA ALA A 17 -14.62 -4.54 7.28
C ALA A 17 -13.47 -3.70 7.86
N THR A 18 -13.64 -3.31 9.11
CA THR A 18 -12.56 -2.95 10.05
C THR A 18 -11.50 -4.07 10.14
N ALA A 19 -10.84 -4.38 9.03
CA ALA A 19 -9.53 -4.96 9.03
C ALA A 19 -8.61 -3.88 9.63
N PRO A 20 -7.62 -4.28 10.45
CA PRO A 20 -6.56 -3.34 10.80
C PRO A 20 -6.06 -2.69 9.50
N PRO A 21 -5.71 -1.39 9.53
CA PRO A 21 -5.14 -0.75 8.34
C PRO A 21 -4.04 -1.69 7.85
N THR A 22 -4.19 -2.24 6.65
CA THR A 22 -3.19 -3.18 6.17
C THR A 22 -1.95 -2.32 5.94
N HIS A 23 -0.98 -2.44 6.86
CA HIS A 23 0.28 -1.76 6.72
C HIS A 23 0.97 -2.40 5.53
N GLU A 24 0.87 -1.73 4.38
CA GLU A 24 1.49 -2.13 3.12
C GLU A 24 2.71 -1.23 2.90
N PRO A 25 3.86 -1.54 3.54
CA PRO A 25 5.07 -0.81 3.30
C PRO A 25 5.64 -1.15 1.93
N PHE A 26 6.04 -0.11 1.22
CA PHE A 26 6.65 -0.14 -0.09
C PHE A 26 8.00 0.58 -0.05
N THR A 27 8.89 0.23 -0.98
CA THR A 27 10.19 0.90 -1.10
C THR A 27 10.18 1.87 -2.27
N ILE A 28 10.76 3.05 -2.05
CA ILE A 28 10.90 4.09 -3.06
C ILE A 28 12.39 4.29 -3.33
N ASP A 29 12.78 4.16 -4.59
CA ASP A 29 14.14 4.45 -5.04
C ASP A 29 14.27 5.93 -5.44
N ARG A 30 15.29 6.59 -4.88
CA ARG A 30 15.74 7.94 -5.25
C ARG A 30 17.21 7.88 -5.68
N GLY A 31 17.44 7.29 -6.84
CA GLY A 31 18.75 7.22 -7.48
C GLY A 31 19.61 6.12 -6.88
N SER A 32 20.64 6.49 -6.11
CA SER A 32 21.46 5.51 -5.36
C SER A 32 20.88 5.18 -3.99
N PHE A 33 19.77 5.84 -3.62
CA PHE A 33 19.15 5.70 -2.31
C PHE A 33 17.83 4.95 -2.41
N CYS A 34 17.51 4.14 -1.41
CA CYS A 34 16.22 3.45 -1.33
C CYS A 34 15.66 3.59 0.09
N ILE A 35 14.39 3.97 0.20
CA ILE A 35 13.71 4.32 1.45
C ILE A 35 12.43 3.50 1.56
N ALA A 36 12.15 2.93 2.74
CA ALA A 36 10.87 2.28 3.02
C ALA A 36 9.82 3.32 3.43
N ARG A 37 8.59 3.19 2.95
CA ARG A 37 7.43 3.98 3.36
C ARG A 37 6.22 3.11 3.52
N CYS A 38 5.32 3.48 4.40
CA CYS A 38 4.04 2.80 4.57
C CYS A 38 2.89 3.78 4.33
N SER A 39 1.75 3.24 3.86
CA SER A 39 0.50 3.99 3.71
C SER A 39 -0.01 4.57 5.04
N CYS A 40 0.45 4.05 6.19
CA CYS A 40 0.16 4.61 7.52
C CYS A 40 0.92 5.91 7.84
N GLY A 41 1.89 6.31 7.01
CA GLY A 41 2.75 7.49 7.22
C GLY A 41 4.14 7.19 7.77
N TRP A 42 4.42 5.94 8.15
CA TRP A 42 5.76 5.53 8.58
C TRP A 42 6.78 5.65 7.43
N THR A 43 8.00 6.04 7.78
CA THR A 43 9.14 6.11 6.86
C THR A 43 10.36 5.48 7.52
N GLY A 44 10.91 4.46 6.89
CA GLY A 44 12.07 3.73 7.40
C GLY A 44 13.39 4.51 7.27
N PRO A 45 14.40 4.14 8.08
CA PRO A 45 15.72 4.75 8.06
C PRO A 45 16.56 4.39 6.84
N ALA A 46 16.18 3.37 6.05
CA ALA A 46 16.97 2.99 4.89
C ALA A 46 17.22 4.18 3.95
N ARG A 47 18.50 4.37 3.64
CA ARG A 47 18.98 5.38 2.71
C ARG A 47 19.92 4.78 1.68
N ARG A 48 20.85 3.86 2.01
CA ARG A 48 21.94 3.49 1.08
C ARG A 48 21.80 2.12 0.40
N SER A 49 21.04 1.20 0.99
CA SER A 49 20.97 -0.18 0.53
C SER A 49 19.52 -0.56 0.29
N ARG A 50 19.23 -1.05 -0.92
CA ARG A 50 17.90 -1.55 -1.30
C ARG A 50 17.48 -2.70 -0.40
N ASP A 51 18.40 -3.60 -0.06
CA ASP A 51 18.10 -4.72 0.82
C ASP A 51 17.72 -4.27 2.23
N ARG A 52 18.39 -3.23 2.77
CA ARG A 52 18.00 -2.64 4.06
C ARG A 52 16.63 -1.97 4.01
N ALA A 53 16.32 -1.27 2.91
CA ALA A 53 14.98 -0.70 2.72
C ALA A 53 13.91 -1.78 2.63
N ARG A 54 14.21 -2.92 2.01
CA ARG A 54 13.28 -4.05 1.93
C ARG A 54 13.07 -4.68 3.31
N SER A 55 14.14 -4.92 4.07
CA SER A 55 14.03 -5.44 5.44
C SER A 55 13.26 -4.49 6.36
N ASP A 56 13.52 -3.18 6.29
CA ASP A 56 12.77 -2.15 7.02
C ASP A 56 11.27 -2.24 6.71
N ALA A 57 10.90 -2.42 5.43
CA ALA A 57 9.51 -2.60 5.02
C ALA A 57 8.92 -3.92 5.54
N GLU A 58 9.63 -5.04 5.45
CA GLU A 58 9.17 -6.34 5.94
C GLU A 58 8.97 -6.36 7.46
N GLU A 59 9.87 -5.72 8.20
CA GLU A 59 9.80 -5.58 9.65
C GLU A 59 8.59 -4.74 10.04
N HIS A 60 8.37 -3.59 9.39
CA HIS A 60 7.17 -2.77 9.62
C HIS A 60 5.86 -3.47 9.21
N ARG A 61 5.88 -4.31 8.17
CA ARG A 61 4.71 -5.12 7.79
C ARG A 61 4.33 -6.11 8.88
N SER A 62 5.32 -6.63 9.61
CA SER A 62 5.15 -7.61 10.69
C SER A 62 4.89 -6.95 12.04
N ALA A 63 5.42 -5.73 12.25
CA ALA A 63 5.32 -4.92 13.45
C ALA A 63 5.01 -3.44 13.08
N PRO A 64 3.73 -3.10 12.88
CA PRO A 64 3.30 -1.77 12.42
C PRO A 64 3.50 -0.64 13.43
#